data_AF-D3RXY7-F1
#
_entry.id   AF-D3RXY7-F1
#
_cell.length_a   1.000
_cell.length_b   1.000
_cell.length_c   1.000
_cell.angle_alpha   90.00
_cell.angle_beta   90.00
_cell.angle_gamma   90.00
#
_symmetry.space_group_name_H-M   'P 1'
#
loop_
_entity.id
_entity.type
_entity.pdbx_description
1 polymer ?
#
loop_
_entity_poly.entity_id
_entity_poly.type
_entity_poly.pdbx_seq_one_letter_code
_entity_poly.pdbx_strand_id
1 'polypeptide(L)'
;MHENLDEETKIKFRELRLSWVFGYILETFDLRDLIESFSRRGYTTPTREEVPLVPIRARLGGAGIIARKGEFDVYVDTSRQIIGVRCSADFSKLRPFYQEVRDILIEDFELDFTRDVRYCELSSEIRVKGKKVIDKIRNIPIKQIPELESIVGKYALVGFRIGSKEGYPTMSNWFEIEIHPVWTKPRNYYEVWVVYRNESEEKVLFFAENLESVVSSAIKIVEG
;
A
#
# COMPACT_ATOMS: atom_id res chain seq x y z
N MET A 1 -3.11 -31.86 -24.77
CA MET A 1 -3.14 -32.13 -23.31
C MET A 1 -3.35 -30.78 -22.64
N HIS A 2 -4.60 -30.39 -22.45
CA HIS A 2 -4.96 -29.11 -21.86
C HIS A 2 -4.75 -29.22 -20.35
N GLU A 3 -3.71 -28.59 -19.82
CA GLU A 3 -3.63 -28.35 -18.38
C GLU A 3 -4.68 -27.29 -18.03
N ASN A 4 -5.75 -27.74 -17.38
CA ASN A 4 -6.72 -26.89 -16.70
C ASN A 4 -5.98 -26.00 -15.68
N LEU A 5 -5.75 -24.75 -16.06
CA LEU A 5 -5.49 -23.64 -15.13
C LEU A 5 -6.79 -23.32 -14.42
N ASP A 6 -7.20 -24.16 -13.46
CA ASP A 6 -8.41 -23.91 -12.66
C ASP A 6 -8.30 -24.49 -11.23
N GLU A 7 -7.12 -24.37 -10.62
CA GLU A 7 -7.06 -24.16 -9.18
C GLU A 7 -7.02 -22.65 -8.97
N GLU A 8 -8.17 -22.04 -8.66
CA GLU A 8 -8.33 -20.63 -8.30
C GLU A 8 -7.06 -20.08 -7.64
N THR A 9 -6.41 -19.14 -8.33
CA THR A 9 -5.31 -18.34 -7.81
C THR A 9 -5.79 -17.66 -6.53
N LYS A 10 -5.55 -18.31 -5.38
CA LYS A 10 -6.05 -17.80 -4.11
C LYS A 10 -5.22 -16.60 -3.70
N ILE A 11 -5.76 -15.42 -3.95
CA ILE A 11 -5.23 -14.13 -3.52
C ILE A 11 -5.62 -13.92 -2.06
N LYS A 12 -4.65 -13.50 -1.24
CA LYS A 12 -4.86 -13.10 0.15
C LYS A 12 -4.15 -11.79 0.41
N PHE A 13 -4.93 -10.76 0.71
CA PHE A 13 -4.40 -9.50 1.25
C PHE A 13 -3.78 -9.75 2.62
N ARG A 14 -2.50 -9.39 2.78
CA ARG A 14 -1.83 -9.31 4.08
C ARG A 14 -2.03 -7.94 4.67
N GLU A 15 -1.89 -6.93 3.82
CA GLU A 15 -2.11 -5.55 4.15
C GLU A 15 -2.63 -4.81 2.92
N LEU A 16 -3.63 -3.96 3.11
CA LEU A 16 -4.12 -3.01 2.13
C LEU A 16 -4.20 -1.65 2.82
N ARG A 17 -3.57 -0.66 2.23
CA ARG A 17 -3.56 0.73 2.71
C ARG A 17 -4.06 1.67 1.63
N LEU A 18 -4.82 2.66 2.06
CA LEU A 18 -5.19 3.82 1.27
C LEU A 18 -4.86 5.08 2.05
N SER A 19 -4.17 6.02 1.43
CA SER A 19 -3.70 7.23 2.09
C SER A 19 -3.94 8.46 1.24
N TRP A 20 -4.12 9.57 1.92
CA TRP A 20 -3.99 10.90 1.36
C TRP A 20 -2.65 11.48 1.81
N VAL A 21 -1.89 12.00 0.85
CA VAL A 21 -0.65 12.73 1.09
C VAL A 21 -0.93 14.20 0.87
N PHE A 22 -0.87 14.98 1.94
CA PHE A 22 -1.19 16.40 1.91
C PHE A 22 0.02 17.25 1.46
N GLY A 23 -0.26 18.44 0.93
CA GLY A 23 0.73 19.36 0.37
C GLY A 23 1.10 20.54 1.27
N TYR A 24 0.76 20.51 2.56
CA TYR A 24 1.03 21.63 3.46
C TYR A 24 2.55 21.79 3.67
N ILE A 25 3.07 23.01 3.68
CA ILE A 25 4.50 23.24 3.94
C ILE A 25 4.73 23.83 5.33
N LEU A 26 3.73 24.53 5.86
CA LEU A 26 3.87 25.33 7.09
C LEU A 26 3.02 24.79 8.25
N GLU A 27 1.93 24.07 7.95
CA GLU A 27 0.94 23.68 8.95
C GLU A 27 0.68 22.16 8.85
N THR A 28 1.32 21.41 9.73
CA THR A 28 1.12 19.96 9.85
C THR A 28 -0.06 19.66 10.75
N PHE A 29 -0.75 18.55 10.52
CA PHE A 29 -1.75 18.04 11.45
C PHE A 29 -1.16 17.89 12.86
N ASP A 30 -1.87 18.39 13.87
CA ASP A 30 -1.55 18.04 15.25
C ASP A 30 -2.08 16.64 15.55
N LEU A 31 -1.18 15.76 15.96
CA LEU A 31 -1.51 14.39 16.30
C LEU A 31 -2.56 14.31 17.42
N ARG A 32 -2.55 15.24 18.37
CA ARG A 32 -3.50 15.29 19.48
C ARG A 32 -4.91 15.59 18.98
N ASP A 33 -5.05 16.57 18.09
CA ASP A 33 -6.36 16.95 17.53
C ASP A 33 -6.97 15.79 16.74
N LEU A 34 -6.15 15.08 15.95
CA LEU A 34 -6.57 13.87 15.25
C LEU A 34 -7.05 12.79 16.22
N ILE A 35 -6.27 12.47 17.25
CA ILE A 35 -6.64 11.46 18.27
C ILE A 35 -7.96 11.84 18.96
N GLU A 36 -8.12 13.10 19.36
CA GLU A 36 -9.34 13.59 20.02
C GLU A 36 -10.55 13.51 19.08
N SER A 37 -10.40 13.88 17.80
CA SER A 37 -11.45 13.75 16.78
C SER A 37 -11.93 12.30 16.64
N PHE A 38 -11.03 11.35 16.42
CA PHE A 38 -11.40 9.93 16.28
C PHE A 38 -11.98 9.36 17.58
N SER A 39 -11.45 9.74 18.75
CA SER A 39 -11.97 9.31 20.05
C SER A 39 -13.44 9.72 20.24
N ARG A 40 -13.81 10.96 19.90
CA ARG A 40 -15.21 11.44 19.95
C ARG A 40 -16.16 10.66 19.05
N ARG A 41 -15.66 10.04 17.99
CA ARG A 41 -16.43 9.22 17.04
C ARG A 41 -16.42 7.72 17.37
N GLY A 42 -15.97 7.36 18.58
CA GLY A 42 -16.05 5.99 19.11
C GLY A 42 -14.93 5.08 18.62
N TYR A 43 -13.84 5.63 18.10
CA TYR A 43 -12.65 4.85 17.79
C TYR A 43 -11.89 4.53 19.08
N THR A 44 -11.22 3.37 19.09
CA THR A 44 -10.20 3.09 20.10
C THR A 44 -8.93 3.86 19.74
N THR A 45 -8.49 4.76 20.60
CA THR A 45 -7.31 5.61 20.39
C THR A 45 -6.33 5.45 21.56
N PRO A 46 -5.06 5.87 21.42
CA PRO A 46 -4.18 6.07 22.57
C PRO A 46 -4.86 6.96 23.62
N THR A 47 -4.65 6.62 24.88
CA THR A 47 -5.09 7.38 26.04
C THR A 47 -4.29 8.68 26.16
N ARG A 48 -4.82 9.64 26.92
CA ARG A 48 -4.17 10.95 27.11
C ARG A 48 -2.79 10.82 27.73
N GLU A 49 -2.59 9.82 28.58
CA GLU A 49 -1.33 9.50 29.25
C GLU A 49 -0.29 8.89 28.30
N GLU A 50 -0.73 8.20 27.25
CA GLU A 50 0.14 7.61 26.21
C GLU A 50 0.60 8.66 25.19
N VAL A 51 -0.04 9.82 25.13
CA VAL A 51 0.26 10.91 24.19
C VAL A 51 1.15 11.96 24.87
N PRO A 52 2.38 12.19 24.39
CA PRO A 52 3.33 13.14 25.00
C PRO A 52 2.72 14.53 25.23
N LEU A 53 3.04 15.11 26.40
CA LEU A 53 2.74 16.51 26.68
C LEU A 53 3.67 17.40 25.86
N VAL A 54 3.11 18.41 25.21
CA VAL A 54 3.86 19.41 24.45
C VAL A 54 3.73 20.78 25.11
N PRO A 55 4.75 21.65 25.03
CA PRO A 55 4.67 23.02 25.52
C PRO A 55 3.50 23.78 24.87
N ILE A 56 3.04 24.84 25.55
CA ILE A 56 2.02 25.75 25.00
C ILE A 56 2.49 26.28 23.64
N ARG A 57 1.61 26.19 22.62
CA ARG A 57 1.87 26.54 21.20
C ARG A 57 2.83 25.63 20.43
N ALA A 58 3.32 24.55 21.04
CA ALA A 58 3.98 23.48 20.29
C ALA A 58 2.94 22.50 19.73
N ARG A 59 3.25 21.90 18.57
CA ARG A 59 2.43 20.83 17.97
C ARG A 59 3.04 19.47 18.23
N LEU A 60 2.18 18.47 18.38
CA LEU A 60 2.62 17.09 18.48
C LEU A 60 2.67 16.44 17.10
N GLY A 61 3.86 15.99 16.71
CA GLY A 61 4.05 15.12 15.55
C GLY A 61 4.21 13.66 15.94
N GLY A 62 4.05 12.76 14.96
CA GLY A 62 4.30 11.34 15.13
C GLY A 62 3.96 10.52 13.89
N ALA A 63 4.34 9.24 13.93
CA ALA A 63 3.99 8.28 12.91
C ALA A 63 3.52 6.97 13.56
N GLY A 64 2.48 6.35 13.00
CA GLY A 64 1.91 5.11 13.53
C GLY A 64 0.39 5.08 13.49
N ILE A 65 -0.18 4.04 14.09
CA ILE A 65 -1.63 3.89 14.25
C ILE A 65 -2.11 4.84 15.34
N ILE A 66 -3.15 5.61 15.05
CA ILE A 66 -3.69 6.61 15.98
C ILE A 66 -5.12 6.30 16.40
N ALA A 67 -5.83 5.49 15.62
CA ALA A 67 -7.20 5.09 15.91
C ALA A 67 -7.51 3.73 15.31
N ARG A 68 -8.38 2.96 15.95
CA ARG A 68 -8.86 1.65 15.49
C ARG A 68 -10.36 1.53 15.64
N LYS A 69 -10.99 0.90 14.65
CA LYS A 69 -12.41 0.50 14.68
C LYS A 69 -12.53 -0.94 14.15
N GLY A 70 -12.65 -1.90 15.05
CA GLY A 70 -12.63 -3.32 14.68
C GLY A 70 -11.30 -3.75 14.04
N GLU A 71 -11.35 -4.28 12.82
CA GLU A 71 -10.17 -4.72 12.05
C GLU A 71 -9.48 -3.60 11.25
N PHE A 72 -10.03 -2.38 11.30
CA PHE A 72 -9.53 -1.24 10.54
C PHE A 72 -8.71 -0.30 11.44
N ASP A 73 -7.58 0.13 10.92
CA ASP A 73 -6.70 1.10 11.57
C ASP A 73 -6.69 2.41 10.77
N VAL A 74 -6.68 3.54 11.47
CA VAL A 74 -6.24 4.84 10.95
C VAL A 74 -4.79 5.04 11.39
N TYR A 75 -3.93 5.36 10.43
CA TYR A 75 -2.53 5.67 10.71
C TYR A 75 -2.16 7.03 10.13
N VAL A 76 -1.10 7.60 10.69
CA VAL A 76 -0.55 8.87 10.22
C VAL A 76 0.96 8.82 10.13
N ASP A 77 1.49 9.75 9.37
CA ASP A 77 2.87 10.23 9.47
C ASP A 77 2.80 11.75 9.30
N THR A 78 2.84 12.48 10.43
CA THR A 78 2.68 13.95 10.39
C THR A 78 3.88 14.63 9.72
N SER A 79 5.05 14.00 9.70
CA SER A 79 6.25 14.53 9.05
C SER A 79 6.16 14.44 7.53
N ARG A 80 5.56 13.35 7.02
CA ARG A 80 5.29 13.12 5.60
C ARG A 80 3.89 13.57 5.19
N GLN A 81 3.12 14.10 6.13
CA GLN A 81 1.73 14.54 5.96
C GLN A 81 0.85 13.47 5.33
N ILE A 82 0.94 12.28 5.89
CA ILE A 82 0.13 11.14 5.47
C ILE A 82 -0.94 10.92 6.53
N ILE A 83 -2.18 10.82 6.07
CA ILE A 83 -3.26 10.20 6.83
C ILE A 83 -3.78 9.07 5.96
N GLY A 84 -3.94 7.90 6.53
CA GLY A 84 -4.41 6.74 5.78
C GLY A 84 -5.15 5.75 6.64
N VAL A 85 -5.79 4.82 5.96
CA VAL A 85 -6.49 3.69 6.53
C VAL A 85 -5.83 2.41 6.08
N ARG A 86 -5.89 1.38 6.93
CA ARG A 86 -5.39 0.05 6.56
C ARG A 86 -6.22 -1.07 7.15
N CYS A 87 -6.19 -2.21 6.46
CA CYS A 87 -6.78 -3.47 6.92
C CYS A 87 -6.04 -4.68 6.33
N SER A 88 -6.36 -5.87 6.81
CA SER A 88 -5.90 -7.15 6.22
C SER A 88 -7.02 -7.85 5.44
N ALA A 89 -7.77 -7.08 4.65
CA ALA A 89 -8.88 -7.56 3.82
C ALA A 89 -8.87 -6.88 2.44
N ASP A 90 -9.81 -7.27 1.57
CA ASP A 90 -9.99 -6.67 0.25
C ASP A 90 -10.54 -5.24 0.32
N PHE A 91 -10.51 -4.56 -0.83
CA PHE A 91 -10.93 -3.16 -0.95
C PHE A 91 -12.43 -2.96 -0.66
N SER A 92 -13.29 -3.95 -0.93
CA SER A 92 -14.73 -3.80 -0.70
C SER A 92 -15.05 -3.56 0.78
N LYS A 93 -14.26 -4.15 1.69
CA LYS A 93 -14.36 -3.90 3.12
C LYS A 93 -13.70 -2.61 3.56
N LEU A 94 -12.58 -2.22 2.94
CA LEU A 94 -11.85 -1.01 3.31
C LEU A 94 -12.58 0.26 2.85
N ARG A 95 -13.28 0.22 1.71
CA ARG A 95 -13.87 1.41 1.07
C ARG A 95 -14.85 2.19 1.97
N PRO A 96 -15.82 1.57 2.67
CA PRO A 96 -16.71 2.32 3.55
C PRO A 96 -15.95 2.99 4.69
N PHE A 97 -14.93 2.32 5.23
CA PHE A 97 -14.09 2.87 6.30
C PHE A 97 -13.21 4.02 5.81
N TYR A 98 -12.68 3.91 4.58
CA TYR A 98 -11.96 5.01 3.92
C TYR A 98 -12.86 6.24 3.76
N GLN A 99 -14.09 6.06 3.29
CA GLN A 99 -15.07 7.15 3.15
C GLN A 99 -15.42 7.77 4.51
N GLU A 100 -15.67 6.94 5.53
CA GLU A 100 -15.92 7.43 6.89
C GLU A 100 -14.77 8.33 7.38
N VAL A 101 -13.52 7.87 7.26
CA VAL A 101 -12.34 8.66 7.68
C VAL A 101 -12.20 9.94 6.86
N ARG A 102 -12.49 9.90 5.56
CA ARG A 102 -12.50 11.10 4.70
C ARG A 102 -13.50 12.14 5.20
N ASP A 103 -14.71 11.71 5.54
CA ASP A 103 -15.77 12.59 6.04
C ASP A 103 -15.40 13.20 7.39
N ILE A 104 -14.75 12.44 8.28
CA ILE A 104 -14.19 12.95 9.54
C ILE A 104 -13.21 14.10 9.28
N LEU A 105 -12.30 13.90 8.33
CA LEU A 105 -11.28 14.88 7.99
C LEU A 105 -11.90 16.17 7.40
N ILE A 106 -12.98 16.05 6.63
CA ILE A 106 -13.71 17.21 6.10
C ILE A 106 -14.45 17.94 7.22
N GLU A 107 -15.16 17.21 8.08
CA GLU A 107 -16.04 17.79 9.10
C GLU A 107 -15.30 18.40 10.28
N ASP A 108 -14.22 17.75 10.75
CA ASP A 108 -13.51 18.19 11.97
C ASP A 108 -12.32 19.10 11.66
N PHE A 109 -11.77 19.06 10.44
CA PHE A 109 -10.54 19.77 10.06
C PHE A 109 -10.70 20.66 8.82
N GLU A 110 -11.92 20.77 8.26
CA GLU A 110 -12.26 21.64 7.13
C GLU A 110 -11.37 21.41 5.88
N LEU A 111 -10.89 20.18 5.68
CA LEU A 111 -9.99 19.86 4.57
C LEU A 111 -10.71 19.90 3.22
N ASP A 112 -10.06 20.53 2.23
CA ASP A 112 -10.47 20.47 0.83
C ASP A 112 -9.59 19.44 0.09
N PHE A 113 -10.11 18.23 -0.09
CA PHE A 113 -9.39 17.14 -0.77
C PHE A 113 -9.04 17.45 -2.24
N THR A 114 -9.67 18.44 -2.86
CA THR A 114 -9.31 18.84 -4.24
C THR A 114 -8.11 19.78 -4.29
N ARG A 115 -7.82 20.47 -3.17
CA ARG A 115 -6.75 21.48 -3.09
C ARG A 115 -5.59 21.07 -2.19
N ASP A 116 -5.90 20.38 -1.10
CA ASP A 116 -4.97 20.12 -0.01
C ASP A 116 -4.23 18.79 -0.16
N VAL A 117 -4.84 17.84 -0.88
CA VAL A 117 -4.23 16.55 -1.19
C VAL A 117 -3.35 16.68 -2.41
N ARG A 118 -2.06 16.35 -2.24
CA ARG A 118 -1.08 16.30 -3.32
C ARG A 118 -1.30 15.07 -4.19
N TYR A 119 -1.52 13.92 -3.57
CA TYR A 119 -1.90 12.68 -4.25
C TYR A 119 -2.50 11.68 -3.25
N CYS A 120 -3.23 10.72 -3.79
CA CYS A 120 -3.67 9.53 -3.08
C CYS A 120 -2.69 8.38 -3.36
N GLU A 121 -2.48 7.52 -2.37
CA GLU A 121 -1.64 6.33 -2.48
C GLU A 121 -2.43 5.09 -2.05
N LEU A 122 -2.47 4.09 -2.91
CA LEU A 122 -2.73 2.71 -2.53
C LEU A 122 -1.41 1.99 -2.36
N SER A 123 -1.25 1.27 -1.24
CA SER A 123 -0.18 0.29 -1.08
C SER A 123 -0.74 -1.03 -0.55
N SER A 124 -0.21 -2.16 -1.03
CA SER A 124 -0.70 -3.46 -0.61
C SER A 124 0.39 -4.53 -0.62
N GLU A 125 0.37 -5.36 0.41
CA GLU A 125 1.11 -6.63 0.49
C GLU A 125 0.12 -7.77 0.26
N ILE A 126 0.37 -8.57 -0.77
CA ILE A 126 -0.54 -9.61 -1.25
C ILE A 126 0.22 -10.93 -1.35
N ARG A 127 -0.41 -11.99 -0.86
CA ARG A 127 0.10 -13.35 -1.00
C ARG A 127 -0.75 -14.11 -2.00
N VAL A 128 -0.08 -14.75 -2.95
CA VAL A 128 -0.77 -15.53 -3.97
C VAL A 128 -0.23 -16.96 -3.98
N LYS A 129 -1.13 -17.94 -3.91
CA LYS A 129 -0.75 -19.36 -4.02
C LYS A 129 -0.33 -19.67 -5.45
N GLY A 130 0.76 -20.40 -5.61
CA GLY A 130 1.27 -20.86 -6.90
C GLY A 130 1.95 -22.22 -6.81
N LYS A 131 2.50 -22.69 -7.94
CA LYS A 131 3.25 -23.94 -8.04
C LYS A 131 4.59 -23.69 -8.71
N LYS A 132 5.67 -24.24 -8.13
CA LYS A 132 7.05 -24.06 -8.62
C LYS A 132 7.42 -22.58 -8.79
N VAL A 133 6.95 -21.73 -7.87
CA VAL A 133 7.01 -20.25 -7.99
C VAL A 133 8.41 -19.74 -8.33
N ILE A 134 9.42 -20.08 -7.51
CA ILE A 134 10.80 -19.67 -7.77
C ILE A 134 11.34 -20.17 -9.11
N ASP A 135 10.95 -21.38 -9.54
CA ASP A 135 11.41 -21.94 -10.81
C ASP A 135 10.79 -21.20 -11.98
N LYS A 136 9.48 -20.84 -11.89
CA LYS A 136 8.80 -20.01 -12.89
C LYS A 136 9.47 -18.63 -13.03
N ILE A 137 9.78 -17.97 -11.90
CA ILE A 137 10.48 -16.67 -11.90
C ILE A 137 11.88 -16.81 -12.53
N ARG A 138 12.63 -17.86 -12.19
CA ARG A 138 13.98 -18.10 -12.74
C ARG A 138 13.99 -18.38 -14.24
N ASN A 139 12.87 -18.86 -14.79
CA ASN A 139 12.72 -19.12 -16.21
C ASN A 139 12.38 -17.85 -17.02
N ILE A 140 12.10 -16.72 -16.37
CA ILE A 140 11.93 -15.45 -17.07
C ILE A 140 13.28 -15.10 -17.76
N PRO A 141 13.28 -14.89 -19.08
CA PRO A 141 14.51 -14.63 -19.81
C PRO A 141 15.09 -13.27 -19.40
N ILE A 142 16.38 -13.28 -19.06
CA ILE A 142 17.17 -12.07 -18.84
C ILE A 142 18.40 -12.06 -19.74
N LYS A 143 18.87 -10.86 -20.06
CA LYS A 143 20.12 -10.70 -20.79
C LYS A 143 21.27 -11.29 -19.97
N GLN A 144 21.94 -12.27 -20.56
CA GLN A 144 23.15 -12.84 -19.97
C GLN A 144 24.33 -11.89 -20.23
N ILE A 145 25.12 -11.67 -19.19
CA ILE A 145 26.31 -10.82 -19.14
C ILE A 145 27.46 -11.77 -18.81
N PRO A 146 28.27 -12.19 -19.80
CA PRO A 146 29.33 -13.18 -19.60
C PRO A 146 30.30 -12.80 -18.48
N GLU A 147 30.63 -11.51 -18.36
CA GLU A 147 31.50 -11.00 -17.30
C GLU A 147 30.90 -11.25 -15.92
N LEU A 148 29.59 -11.05 -15.76
CA LEU A 148 28.89 -11.33 -14.52
C LEU A 148 28.88 -12.84 -14.23
N GLU A 149 28.55 -13.67 -15.23
CA GLU A 149 28.53 -15.13 -15.07
C GLU A 149 29.90 -15.70 -14.69
N SER A 150 30.99 -15.14 -15.21
CA SER A 150 32.34 -15.57 -14.83
C SER A 150 32.71 -15.26 -13.38
N ILE A 151 32.08 -14.25 -12.76
CA ILE A 151 32.32 -13.83 -11.37
C ILE A 151 31.39 -14.58 -10.40
N VAL A 152 30.09 -14.65 -10.71
CA VAL A 152 29.07 -15.18 -9.76
C VAL A 152 28.54 -16.56 -10.13
N GLY A 153 28.95 -17.11 -11.28
CA GLY A 153 28.37 -18.32 -11.86
C GLY A 153 27.01 -18.06 -12.52
N LYS A 154 26.28 -19.14 -12.81
CA LYS A 154 24.94 -19.07 -13.40
C LYS A 154 23.98 -18.31 -12.50
N TYR A 155 23.30 -17.32 -13.06
CA TYR A 155 22.35 -16.49 -12.34
C TYR A 155 20.99 -16.43 -13.05
N ALA A 156 19.97 -16.09 -12.30
CA ALA A 156 18.59 -15.96 -12.77
C ALA A 156 17.85 -14.97 -11.88
N LEU A 157 16.68 -14.53 -12.33
CA LEU A 157 15.81 -13.71 -11.49
C LEU A 157 15.33 -14.51 -10.29
N VAL A 158 15.28 -13.84 -9.14
CA VAL A 158 14.63 -14.35 -7.92
C VAL A 158 13.40 -13.51 -7.55
N GLY A 159 13.15 -12.45 -8.31
CA GLY A 159 12.03 -11.52 -8.21
C GLY A 159 12.22 -10.42 -9.25
N PHE A 160 11.20 -9.60 -9.46
CA PHE A 160 11.26 -8.48 -10.40
C PHE A 160 10.24 -7.40 -10.03
N ARG A 161 10.41 -6.22 -10.63
CA ARG A 161 9.50 -5.07 -10.47
C ARG A 161 8.99 -4.61 -11.82
N ILE A 162 7.72 -4.25 -11.87
CA ILE A 162 7.06 -3.58 -12.99
C ILE A 162 6.67 -2.20 -12.50
N GLY A 163 7.02 -1.13 -13.20
CA GLY A 163 6.66 0.22 -12.79
C GLY A 163 6.25 1.11 -13.94
N SER A 164 5.89 2.35 -13.62
CA SER A 164 5.56 3.37 -14.61
C SER A 164 6.65 3.48 -15.67
N LYS A 165 6.23 3.45 -16.94
CA LYS A 165 7.13 3.65 -18.09
C LYS A 165 7.74 5.05 -18.11
N GLU A 166 6.97 6.03 -17.66
CA GLU A 166 7.33 7.44 -17.61
C GLU A 166 7.30 7.94 -16.16
N GLY A 167 8.14 8.92 -15.84
CA GLY A 167 8.23 9.51 -14.52
C GLY A 167 9.23 8.82 -13.59
N TYR A 168 9.20 9.22 -12.32
CA TYR A 168 10.13 8.75 -11.30
C TYR A 168 9.37 8.33 -10.03
N PRO A 169 9.93 7.43 -9.20
CA PRO A 169 9.32 7.02 -7.93
C PRO A 169 9.01 8.17 -6.95
N THR A 170 9.62 9.34 -7.15
CA THR A 170 9.41 10.55 -6.35
C THR A 170 8.22 11.40 -6.81
N MET A 171 7.61 11.08 -7.95
CA MET A 171 6.48 11.82 -8.50
C MET A 171 5.15 11.37 -7.90
N SER A 172 4.16 12.28 -7.91
CA SER A 172 2.79 12.03 -7.45
C SER A 172 2.08 10.93 -8.25
N ASN A 173 2.38 10.83 -9.55
CA ASN A 173 1.83 9.80 -10.43
C ASN A 173 2.88 8.72 -10.64
N TRP A 174 2.72 7.59 -9.96
CA TRP A 174 3.68 6.49 -9.99
C TRP A 174 2.99 5.17 -9.69
N PHE A 175 3.39 4.10 -10.36
CA PHE A 175 3.04 2.76 -9.93
C PHE A 175 4.26 1.85 -9.91
N GLU A 176 4.23 0.88 -9.00
CA GLU A 176 5.19 -0.21 -8.91
C GLU A 176 4.47 -1.48 -8.45
N ILE A 177 4.80 -2.61 -9.07
CA ILE A 177 4.39 -3.95 -8.67
C ILE A 177 5.66 -4.76 -8.54
N GLU A 178 6.00 -5.16 -7.32
CA GLU A 178 7.08 -6.10 -7.04
C GLU A 178 6.52 -7.51 -6.90
N ILE A 179 7.18 -8.49 -7.54
CA ILE A 179 6.81 -9.90 -7.46
C ILE A 179 8.05 -10.70 -7.10
N HIS A 180 7.98 -11.45 -6.01
CA HIS A 180 9.03 -12.38 -5.60
C HIS A 180 8.41 -13.60 -4.89
N PRO A 181 9.13 -14.72 -4.72
CA PRO A 181 8.63 -15.82 -3.92
C PRO A 181 8.58 -15.42 -2.45
N VAL A 182 7.67 -16.02 -1.69
CA VAL A 182 7.77 -16.03 -0.23
C VAL A 182 9.01 -16.86 0.14
N TRP A 183 10.05 -16.23 0.68
CA TRP A 183 11.35 -16.88 0.90
C TRP A 183 11.30 -18.12 1.80
N THR A 184 10.35 -18.16 2.74
CA THR A 184 10.13 -19.32 3.62
C THR A 184 9.37 -20.47 2.94
N LYS A 185 8.70 -20.21 1.80
CA LYS A 185 7.93 -21.18 1.02
C LYS A 185 8.06 -20.91 -0.49
N PRO A 186 9.28 -20.90 -1.06
CA PRO A 186 9.56 -20.27 -2.34
C PRO A 186 9.03 -21.04 -3.55
N ARG A 187 8.55 -22.27 -3.35
CA ARG A 187 7.91 -23.08 -4.39
C ARG A 187 6.39 -22.93 -4.43
N ASN A 188 5.77 -22.34 -3.40
CA ASN A 188 4.32 -22.44 -3.16
C ASN A 188 3.59 -21.10 -3.18
N TYR A 189 4.29 -20.00 -2.94
CA TYR A 189 3.65 -18.69 -2.83
C TYR A 189 4.47 -17.59 -3.47
N TYR A 190 3.78 -16.74 -4.21
CA TYR A 190 4.22 -15.40 -4.56
C TYR A 190 3.91 -14.46 -3.40
N GLU A 191 4.79 -13.48 -3.22
CA GLU A 191 4.57 -12.26 -2.47
C GLU A 191 4.58 -11.13 -3.51
N VAL A 192 3.52 -10.32 -3.48
CA VAL A 192 3.29 -9.25 -4.44
C VAL A 192 3.11 -7.97 -3.65
N TRP A 193 3.97 -6.98 -3.89
CA TRP A 193 3.83 -5.65 -3.32
C TRP A 193 3.35 -4.70 -4.41
N VAL A 194 2.32 -3.94 -4.13
CA VAL A 194 1.75 -2.99 -5.07
C VAL A 194 1.79 -1.61 -4.44
N VAL A 195 2.26 -0.63 -5.20
CA VAL A 195 2.15 0.80 -4.91
C VAL A 195 1.52 1.46 -6.13
N TYR A 196 0.44 2.22 -5.91
CA TYR A 196 -0.18 3.03 -6.94
C TYR A 196 -0.51 4.40 -6.39
N ARG A 197 0.06 5.44 -7.01
CA ARG A 197 -0.13 6.84 -6.64
C ARG A 197 -0.75 7.60 -7.79
N ASN A 198 -1.73 8.42 -7.49
CA ASN A 198 -2.28 9.35 -8.45
C ASN A 198 -2.78 10.63 -7.77
N GLU A 199 -2.64 11.75 -8.46
CA GLU A 199 -3.25 13.02 -8.07
C GLU A 199 -4.79 12.95 -8.07
N SER A 200 -5.38 12.10 -8.92
CA SER A 200 -6.81 11.82 -8.92
C SER A 200 -7.17 10.68 -7.95
N GLU A 201 -7.90 11.02 -6.87
CA GLU A 201 -8.46 10.05 -5.91
C GLU A 201 -9.29 8.98 -6.64
N GLU A 202 -10.13 9.38 -7.60
CA GLU A 202 -10.96 8.46 -8.39
C GLU A 202 -10.15 7.39 -9.12
N LYS A 203 -8.98 7.73 -9.68
CA LYS A 203 -8.10 6.77 -10.34
C LYS A 203 -7.49 5.78 -9.35
N VAL A 204 -7.17 6.22 -8.13
CA VAL A 204 -6.66 5.34 -7.07
C VAL A 204 -7.75 4.38 -6.60
N LEU A 205 -8.98 4.86 -6.41
CA LEU A 205 -10.12 4.03 -6.04
C LEU A 205 -10.46 3.02 -7.15
N PHE A 206 -10.46 3.45 -8.41
CA PHE A 206 -10.65 2.55 -9.55
C PHE A 206 -9.56 1.47 -9.61
N PHE A 207 -8.30 1.85 -9.37
CA PHE A 207 -7.21 0.87 -9.29
C PHE A 207 -7.42 -0.12 -8.13
N ALA A 208 -7.87 0.37 -6.96
CA ALA A 208 -8.17 -0.46 -5.79
C ALA A 208 -9.27 -1.49 -6.06
N GLU A 209 -10.35 -1.10 -6.76
CA GLU A 209 -11.43 -1.99 -7.18
C GLU A 209 -10.94 -3.12 -8.11
N ASN A 210 -9.89 -2.84 -8.89
CA ASN A 210 -9.34 -3.77 -9.88
C ASN A 210 -8.05 -4.45 -9.42
N LEU A 211 -7.66 -4.30 -8.15
CA LEU A 211 -6.35 -4.72 -7.64
C LEU A 211 -6.10 -6.23 -7.81
N GLU A 212 -7.09 -7.07 -7.56
CA GLU A 212 -6.97 -8.53 -7.76
C GLU A 212 -6.74 -8.90 -9.23
N SER A 213 -7.41 -8.20 -10.15
CA SER A 213 -7.25 -8.39 -11.59
C SER A 213 -5.87 -7.93 -12.07
N VAL A 214 -5.38 -6.81 -11.54
CA VAL A 214 -4.02 -6.29 -11.79
C VAL A 214 -2.98 -7.31 -11.33
N VAL A 215 -3.09 -7.82 -10.09
CA VAL A 215 -2.16 -8.81 -9.53
C VAL A 215 -2.21 -10.11 -10.33
N SER A 216 -3.40 -10.60 -10.67
CA SER A 216 -3.56 -11.79 -11.50
C SER A 216 -2.89 -11.62 -12.87
N SER A 217 -3.06 -10.46 -13.49
CA SER A 217 -2.44 -10.13 -14.78
C SER A 217 -0.92 -10.05 -14.68
N ALA A 218 -0.40 -9.48 -13.58
CA ALA A 218 1.03 -9.40 -13.35
C ALA A 218 1.66 -10.79 -13.09
N ILE A 219 0.97 -11.68 -12.40
CA ILE A 219 1.43 -13.07 -12.18
C ILE A 219 1.46 -13.87 -13.48
N LYS A 220 0.51 -13.65 -14.40
CA LYS A 220 0.50 -14.32 -15.72
C LYS A 220 1.78 -14.07 -16.52
N ILE A 221 2.42 -12.90 -16.35
CA ILE A 221 3.73 -12.60 -16.97
C ILE A 221 4.80 -13.64 -16.57
N VAL A 222 4.70 -14.18 -15.36
CA VAL A 222 5.62 -15.19 -14.81
C VAL A 222 5.20 -16.60 -15.20
N GLU A 223 3.89 -16.85 -15.27
CA GLU A 223 3.37 -18.20 -15.44
C GLU A 223 3.31 -18.66 -16.91
N GLY A 224 3.30 -17.73 -17.88
CA GLY A 224 3.21 -18.03 -19.31
C GLY A 224 1.77 -18.22 -19.75
#